data_AF-A0A3S4LYQ5-F1
#
_entry.id   AF-A0A3S4LYQ5-F1
#
_cell.length_a   1.000
_cell.length_b   1.000
_cell.length_c   1.000
_cell.angle_alpha   90.00
_cell.angle_beta   90.00
_cell.angle_gamma   90.00
#
_symmetry.space_group_name_H-M   'P 1'
#
loop_
_entity.id
_entity.type
_entity.pdbx_description
1 polymer ?
#
loop_
_entity_poly.entity_id
_entity_poly.type
_entity_poly.pdbx_seq_one_letter_code
_entity_poly.pdbx_strand_id
1 'polypeptide(L)' 'MMKEAVTKGNASAGSLALLIDRIEIREGRKQIYGSQIGINQSNNTYYVLPLLDPDNVDKRRTEVGLGPISDYVKNWKIVT' A
#
# COMPACT_ATOMS: atom_id res chain seq x y z
N MET A 1 18.95 -8.28 -6.00
CA MET A 1 17.58 -7.73 -6.19
C MET A 1 17.07 -7.08 -4.90
N MET A 2 16.10 -6.15 -4.96
CA MET A 2 15.56 -5.44 -3.77
C MET A 2 15.03 -6.40 -2.68
N LYS A 3 14.46 -7.55 -3.06
CA LYS A 3 14.05 -8.63 -2.14
C LYS A 3 15.23 -9.15 -1.29
N GLU A 4 16.36 -9.43 -1.93
CA GLU A 4 17.57 -9.91 -1.23
C GLU A 4 18.16 -8.85 -0.31
N ALA A 5 18.05 -7.56 -0.67
CA ALA A 5 18.49 -6.46 0.18
C ALA A 5 17.63 -6.38 1.46
N VAL A 6 16.32 -6.62 1.35
CA VAL A 6 15.43 -6.71 2.52
C VAL A 6 15.80 -7.92 3.39
N THR A 7 16.01 -9.10 2.80
CA THR A 7 16.41 -10.30 3.55
C THR A 7 17.75 -10.12 4.26
N LYS A 8 18.67 -9.34 3.69
CA LYS A 8 19.98 -9.00 4.29
C LYS A 8 19.92 -7.84 5.28
N GLY A 9 18.74 -7.27 5.55
CA GLY A 9 18.57 -6.12 6.45
C GLY A 9 19.06 -4.79 5.89
N ASN A 10 19.46 -4.75 4.61
CA ASN A 10 19.98 -3.56 3.93
C ASN A 10 18.88 -2.69 3.31
N ALA A 11 17.61 -3.12 3.38
CA ALA A 11 16.46 -2.38 2.91
C ALA A 11 15.23 -2.67 3.79
N SER A 12 14.33 -1.69 3.92
CA SER A 12 13.08 -1.86 4.68
C SER A 12 12.08 -2.72 3.91
N ALA A 13 11.52 -3.74 4.58
CA ALA A 13 10.42 -4.56 4.05
C ALA A 13 9.20 -3.70 3.68
N GLY A 14 8.89 -2.69 4.50
CA GLY A 14 7.85 -1.71 4.22
C GLY A 14 8.11 -0.96 2.91
N SER A 15 9.34 -0.48 2.67
CA SER A 15 9.69 0.19 1.41
C SER A 15 9.51 -0.69 0.18
N LEU A 16 9.85 -1.99 0.30
CA LEU A 16 9.60 -2.96 -0.76
C LEU A 16 8.09 -3.17 -0.98
N ALA A 17 7.29 -3.24 0.08
CA ALA A 17 5.83 -3.37 -0.01
C ALA A 17 5.19 -2.21 -0.80
N LEU A 18 5.61 -0.97 -0.57
CA LEU A 18 5.13 0.19 -1.33
C LEU A 18 5.52 0.12 -2.82
N LEU A 19 6.72 -0.40 -3.12
CA LEU A 19 7.17 -0.59 -4.50
C LEU A 19 6.35 -1.66 -5.22
N ILE A 20 6.02 -2.75 -4.52
CA ILE A 20 5.17 -3.83 -5.06
C ILE A 20 3.81 -3.27 -5.44
N ASP A 21 3.11 -2.57 -4.54
CA ASP A 21 1.79 -1.99 -4.84
C ASP A 21 1.83 -1.03 -6.04
N ARG A 22 2.90 -0.25 -6.18
CA ARG A 22 3.10 0.61 -7.35
C ARG A 22 3.21 -0.16 -8.67
N ILE A 23 3.91 -1.29 -8.67
CA ILE A 23 4.05 -2.16 -9.85
C ILE A 23 2.70 -2.81 -10.17
N GLU A 24 2.02 -3.37 -9.17
CA GLU A 24 0.72 -4.03 -9.34
C GLU A 24 -0.30 -3.10 -10.02
N ILE A 25 -0.43 -1.86 -9.51
CA ILE A 25 -1.33 -0.87 -10.13
C ILE A 25 -0.93 -0.53 -11.57
N ARG A 26 0.37 -0.35 -11.84
CA ARG A 26 0.86 -0.03 -13.19
C ARG A 26 0.58 -1.15 -14.18
N GLU A 27 0.55 -2.38 -13.71
CA GLU A 27 0.23 -3.57 -14.52
C GLU A 27 -1.28 -3.89 -14.52
N GLY A 28 -2.13 -2.99 -14.01
CA GLY A 28 -3.59 -3.12 -14.03
C GLY A 28 -4.14 -4.12 -13.01
N ARG A 29 -3.32 -4.54 -12.03
CA ARG A 29 -3.70 -5.47 -10.96
C ARG A 29 -4.08 -4.74 -9.68
N LYS A 30 -4.60 -5.50 -8.71
CA LYS A 30 -4.97 -4.99 -7.38
C LYS A 30 -3.75 -4.93 -6.47
N GLN A 31 -3.76 -3.96 -5.56
CA GLN A 31 -2.73 -3.79 -4.54
C GLN A 31 -2.78 -4.87 -3.48
N ILE A 32 -1.67 -5.09 -2.78
CA ILE A 32 -1.55 -6.05 -1.69
C ILE A 32 -1.63 -5.34 -0.33
N TYR A 33 -0.98 -4.18 -0.21
CA TYR A 33 -0.83 -3.44 1.06
C TYR A 33 -1.60 -2.12 1.12
N GLY A 34 -2.13 -1.64 -0.01
CA GLY A 34 -2.99 -0.47 -0.11
C GLY A 34 -2.26 0.87 -0.01
N SER A 35 -1.02 0.97 -0.52
CA SER A 35 -0.24 2.22 -0.46
C SER A 35 -0.52 3.24 -1.56
N GLN A 36 -1.15 2.83 -2.65
CA GLN A 36 -1.42 3.69 -3.79
C GLN A 36 -2.80 4.33 -3.67
N ILE A 37 -2.79 5.66 -3.70
CA ILE A 37 -3.97 6.51 -3.55
C ILE A 37 -4.31 7.13 -4.90
N GLY A 38 -5.57 7.01 -5.31
CA GLY A 38 -6.15 7.68 -6.46
C GLY A 38 -6.76 9.01 -6.06
N ILE A 39 -6.92 9.90 -7.04
CA ILE A 39 -7.67 11.14 -6.88
C ILE A 39 -8.88 11.11 -7.81
N ASN A 40 -10.05 11.39 -7.25
CA ASN A 40 -11.25 11.62 -8.04
C ASN A 40 -11.24 13.08 -8.49
N GLN A 41 -11.08 13.30 -9.80
CA GLN A 41 -10.96 14.64 -10.37
C GLN A 41 -12.27 15.46 -10.31
N SER A 42 -13.43 14.79 -10.19
CA SER A 42 -14.73 15.47 -10.18
C SER A 42 -15.02 16.23 -8.90
N ASN A 43 -14.53 15.72 -7.76
CA ASN A 43 -14.81 16.25 -6.42
C ASN A 43 -13.53 16.47 -5.59
N ASN A 44 -12.35 16.26 -6.20
CA ASN A 44 -11.03 16.39 -5.59
C ASN A 44 -10.84 15.54 -4.32
N THR A 45 -11.54 14.40 -4.21
CA THR A 45 -11.39 13.47 -3.08
C THR A 45 -10.38 12.37 -3.37
N TYR A 46 -9.63 11.97 -2.34
CA TYR A 46 -8.72 10.83 -2.42
C TYR A 46 -9.45 9.52 -2.14
N TYR A 47 -8.97 8.42 -2.72
CA TYR A 47 -9.48 7.08 -2.45
C TYR A 47 -8.34 6.05 -2.59
N VAL A 48 -8.45 4.92 -1.89
CA VAL A 48 -7.50 3.82 -2.05
C VAL A 48 -7.77 3.12 -3.38
N LEU A 49 -6.75 2.98 -4.24
CA LEU A 49 -6.89 2.22 -5.49
C LEU A 49 -7.22 0.74 -5.20
N PRO A 50 -7.75 -0.02 -6.18
CA PRO A 50 -8.27 -1.38 -5.94
C PRO A 50 -7.34 -2.28 -5.12
N LEU A 51 -7.88 -2.86 -4.06
CA LEU A 51 -7.15 -3.68 -3.09
C LEU A 51 -7.55 -5.16 -3.25
N LEU A 52 -6.59 -6.07 -3.14
CA LEU A 52 -6.80 -7.50 -3.37
C LEU A 52 -7.79 -8.10 -2.36
N ASP A 53 -7.58 -7.80 -1.09
CA ASP A 53 -8.34 -8.33 0.04
C ASP A 53 -8.33 -7.30 1.19
N PRO A 54 -9.31 -6.38 1.20
CA PRO A 54 -9.38 -5.33 2.22
C PRO A 54 -9.47 -5.86 3.65
N ASP A 55 -10.16 -6.97 3.88
CA ASP A 55 -10.46 -7.49 5.21
C ASP A 55 -9.21 -8.00 5.95
N ASN A 56 -8.19 -8.44 5.20
CA ASN A 56 -6.92 -8.92 5.77
C ASN A 56 -5.71 -8.03 5.45
N VAL A 57 -5.92 -6.80 4.96
CA VAL A 57 -4.82 -5.92 4.57
C VAL A 57 -3.90 -5.58 5.75
N ASP A 58 -4.45 -5.35 6.93
CA ASP A 58 -3.67 -4.96 8.11
C ASP A 58 -2.77 -6.09 8.63
N LYS A 59 -3.17 -7.36 8.43
CA LYS A 59 -2.32 -8.52 8.71
C LYS A 59 -1.07 -8.49 7.85
N ARG A 60 -1.24 -8.33 6.52
CA ARG A 60 -0.12 -8.23 5.56
C ARG A 60 0.75 -7.01 5.82
N ARG A 61 0.15 -5.86 6.13
CA ARG A 61 0.88 -4.63 6.47
C ARG A 61 1.77 -4.83 7.71
N THR A 62 1.23 -5.47 8.74
CA THR A 62 1.98 -5.79 9.98
C THR A 62 3.19 -6.68 9.70
N GLU A 63 3.05 -7.70 8.84
CA GLU A 63 4.14 -8.62 8.46
C GLU A 63 5.35 -7.91 7.83
N VAL A 64 5.14 -6.77 7.17
CA VAL A 64 6.19 -5.97 6.52
C VAL A 64 6.57 -4.71 7.32
N GLY A 65 6.09 -4.59 8.56
CA GLY A 65 6.39 -3.46 9.45
C GLY A 65 5.65 -2.16 9.11
N LEU A 66 4.53 -2.25 8.39
CA LEU A 66 3.62 -1.13 8.16
C LEU A 66 2.52 -1.12 9.23
N GLY A 67 2.09 0.08 9.65
CA GLY A 67 0.93 0.25 10.52
C GLY A 67 -0.41 0.04 9.79
N PRO A 68 -1.54 0.06 10.51
CA PRO A 68 -2.88 -0.13 9.95
C PRO A 68 -3.16 0.78 8.75
N ILE A 69 -3.95 0.29 7.80
CA ILE A 69 -4.33 1.09 6.62
C ILE A 69 -5.17 2.29 7.01
N SER A 70 -6.00 2.17 8.06
CA SER A 70 -6.83 3.27 8.59
C SER A 70 -5.98 4.45 9.06
N ASP A 71 -4.84 4.20 9.71
CA ASP A 71 -3.92 5.25 10.11
C ASP A 71 -3.19 5.87 8.92
N TYR A 72 -2.85 5.05 7.93
CA TYR A 72 -2.20 5.51 6.71
C TYR A 72 -3.10 6.48 5.93
N VAL A 73 -4.36 6.10 5.68
CA VAL A 73 -5.26 6.85 4.81
C VAL A 73 -5.72 8.20 5.39
N LYS A 74 -5.58 8.41 6.71
CA LYS A 74 -5.78 9.71 7.37
C LYS A 74 -4.91 10.82 6.77
N ASN A 75 -3.71 10.49 6.27
CA ASN A 75 -2.82 11.47 5.62
C ASN A 75 -3.45 12.09 4.35
N TRP A 76 -4.45 11.41 3.76
CA TRP A 76 -5.20 11.87 2.59
C TRP A 76 -6.62 12.32 2.91
N LYS A 77 -6.96 12.44 4.21
CA LYS A 77 -8.32 12.77 4.67
C LYS A 77 -9.39 11.79 4.15
N ILE A 78 -8.99 10.55 3.87
CA ILE A 78 -9.92 9.48 3.54
C ILE A 78 -10.49 8.98 4.87
N VAL A 79 -11.78 9.18 5.06
CA VAL A 79 -12.49 8.66 6.23
C VAL A 79 -12.88 7.23 5.91
N THR A 80 -12.39 6.30 6.72
CA THR A 80 -12.80 4.89 6.72
C THR A 80 -13.95 4.68 7.69
#